data_AF-A0A972Y2F6-F1
#
_entry.id   AF-A0A972Y2F6-F1
#
_cell.length_a   1.000
_cell.length_b   1.000
_cell.length_c   1.000
_cell.angle_alpha   90.00
_cell.angle_beta   90.00
_cell.angle_gamma   90.00
#
_symmetry.space_group_name_H-M   'P 1'
#
loop_
_entity.id
_entity.type
_entity.pdbx_description
1 polymer ?
#
loop_
_entity_poly.entity_id
_entity_poly.type
_entity_poly.pdbx_seq_one_letter_code
_entity_poly.pdbx_strand_id
1 'polypeptide(L)'
;MVLIIIFAVLLLTAIGVIAFMTTQKGIGVIFSNPIVIGLVFFTIIHFLLPMMQVSSTYYRYQTDYNFSTLFIVLILVLFGQVIFILFFSSFKIDYFKLFNNIKVSDKEIKRILAVNFIVFLIGAIMIYKNASIILSIGVTEYLRDRSSFGQGKAIQLLLAHWIYISAFIYIFTYFITKTKKLKRRALFLGLLAFGLSVFYYMINSNRNSLFIVFILIGAIWIIRNQSLNTKLNSKQAKRLLSITLLGTLAFILFFNIGKERYALYSKHKKDFKYSTVKSLNGAFGNNENILWLYENGHPLYYGQTYVAGFTNFVPRSLWANKPLGAGPKIKNLIYPDSYVLGKAKNSSLTTGLFTELQMNFGILGMIIFPAIFAIVMGFILRVMNKSGFLIVKMLSFFTGVVFFTQIYHAEFLGFFSRYIISIIPFMLIYIAGKFKLGTYKPQNLNKAIS
;
A
#
# COMPACT_ATOMS: atom_id res chain seq x y z
N MET A 1 -11.53 -29.00 -9.52
CA MET A 1 -12.77 -28.77 -8.73
C MET A 1 -12.49 -28.62 -7.23
N VAL A 2 -11.84 -29.59 -6.58
CA VAL A 2 -11.55 -29.58 -5.12
C VAL A 2 -10.89 -28.28 -4.63
N LEU A 3 -9.81 -27.81 -5.27
CA LEU A 3 -9.14 -26.55 -4.88
C LEU A 3 -10.06 -25.32 -4.95
N ILE A 4 -10.95 -25.26 -5.94
CA ILE A 4 -11.91 -24.15 -6.07
C ILE A 4 -12.84 -24.13 -4.85
N ILE A 5 -13.31 -25.30 -4.42
CA ILE A 5 -14.16 -25.43 -3.22
C ILE A 5 -13.38 -24.98 -1.97
N ILE A 6 -12.13 -25.40 -1.81
CA ILE A 6 -11.29 -24.99 -0.68
C ILE A 6 -11.11 -23.47 -0.67
N PHE A 7 -10.74 -22.85 -1.81
CA PHE A 7 -10.61 -21.40 -1.90
C PHE A 7 -11.92 -20.67 -1.62
N ALA A 8 -13.06 -21.19 -2.10
CA ALA A 8 -14.36 -20.61 -1.85
C ALA A 8 -14.72 -20.65 -0.36
N VAL A 9 -14.47 -21.76 0.34
CA VAL A 9 -14.70 -21.89 1.79
C VAL A 9 -13.83 -20.90 2.57
N LEU A 10 -12.54 -20.79 2.23
CA LEU A 10 -11.63 -19.83 2.88
C LEU A 10 -12.02 -18.38 2.61
N LEU A 11 -12.42 -18.07 1.38
CA LEU A 11 -12.91 -16.75 0.99
C LEU A 11 -14.18 -16.39 1.77
N LEU A 12 -15.15 -17.29 1.84
CA LEU A 12 -16.38 -17.09 2.63
C LEU A 12 -16.09 -16.93 4.12
N THR A 13 -15.14 -17.70 4.66
CA THR A 13 -14.72 -17.58 6.06
C THR A 13 -14.09 -16.21 6.34
N ALA A 14 -13.17 -15.76 5.49
CA ALA A 14 -12.54 -14.46 5.63
C ALA A 14 -13.54 -13.29 5.48
N ILE A 15 -14.45 -13.38 4.50
CA ILE A 15 -15.55 -12.43 4.33
C ILE A 15 -16.44 -12.44 5.58
N GLY A 16 -16.77 -13.62 6.12
CA GLY A 16 -17.55 -13.78 7.34
C GLY A 16 -16.90 -13.10 8.55
N VAL A 17 -15.57 -13.26 8.73
CA VAL A 17 -14.82 -12.57 9.80
C VAL A 17 -14.82 -11.06 9.61
N ILE A 18 -14.59 -10.56 8.39
CA ILE A 18 -14.63 -9.11 8.09
C ILE A 18 -16.03 -8.55 8.31
N ALA A 19 -17.07 -9.27 7.88
CA ALA A 19 -18.46 -8.90 8.05
C ALA A 19 -18.84 -8.89 9.54
N PHE A 20 -18.48 -9.92 10.30
CA PHE A 20 -18.69 -9.98 11.75
C PHE A 20 -18.03 -8.79 12.47
N MET A 21 -16.78 -8.49 12.15
CA MET A 21 -16.09 -7.34 12.74
C MET A 21 -16.80 -6.03 12.39
N THR A 22 -17.26 -5.89 11.15
CA THR A 22 -17.97 -4.72 10.64
C THR A 22 -19.36 -4.56 11.25
N THR A 23 -20.10 -5.64 11.49
CA THR A 23 -21.42 -5.59 12.14
C THR A 23 -21.30 -5.23 13.61
N GLN A 24 -20.28 -5.75 14.30
CA GLN A 24 -20.05 -5.48 15.72
C GLN A 24 -19.50 -4.08 16.00
N LYS A 25 -18.55 -3.59 15.18
CA LYS A 25 -17.79 -2.36 15.43
C LYS A 25 -18.06 -1.23 14.43
N GLY A 26 -18.92 -1.47 13.44
CA GLY A 26 -19.15 -0.56 12.32
C GLY A 26 -18.10 -0.68 11.23
N ILE A 27 -18.39 -0.09 10.07
CA ILE A 27 -17.54 -0.10 8.86
C ILE A 27 -16.16 0.51 9.12
N GLY A 28 -16.07 1.46 10.05
CA GLY A 28 -14.79 2.06 10.40
C GLY A 28 -13.78 1.10 10.99
N VAL A 29 -14.18 -0.09 11.45
CA VAL A 29 -13.26 -1.15 11.87
C VAL A 29 -12.27 -1.56 10.78
N ILE A 30 -12.68 -1.49 9.50
CA ILE A 30 -11.84 -1.85 8.37
C ILE A 30 -10.57 -1.01 8.38
N PHE A 31 -10.70 0.29 8.65
CA PHE A 31 -9.59 1.23 8.61
C PHE A 31 -9.02 1.56 9.98
N SER A 32 -9.80 1.38 11.05
CA SER A 32 -9.36 1.67 12.42
C SER A 32 -8.55 0.52 13.03
N ASN A 33 -8.74 -0.71 12.55
CA ASN A 33 -7.98 -1.88 12.95
C ASN A 33 -7.08 -2.36 11.80
N PRO A 34 -5.74 -2.25 11.92
CA PRO A 34 -4.80 -2.70 10.90
C PRO A 34 -4.99 -4.16 10.47
N ILE A 35 -5.38 -5.06 11.39
CA ILE A 35 -5.60 -6.48 11.08
C ILE A 35 -6.71 -6.63 10.04
N VAL A 36 -7.79 -5.86 10.16
CA VAL A 36 -8.96 -6.02 9.27
C VAL A 36 -8.63 -5.55 7.86
N ILE A 37 -7.99 -4.39 7.69
CA ILE A 37 -7.49 -3.98 6.36
C ILE A 37 -6.49 -4.97 5.80
N GLY A 38 -5.56 -5.48 6.62
CA GLY A 38 -4.64 -6.53 6.19
C GLY A 38 -5.35 -7.79 5.70
N LEU A 39 -6.38 -8.23 6.41
CA LEU A 39 -7.18 -9.40 6.05
C LEU A 39 -7.93 -9.20 4.73
N VAL A 40 -8.42 -7.98 4.44
CA VAL A 40 -9.03 -7.64 3.14
C VAL A 40 -8.02 -7.86 2.01
N PHE A 41 -6.81 -7.30 2.12
CA PHE A 41 -5.78 -7.45 1.08
C PHE A 41 -5.29 -8.88 0.93
N PHE A 42 -5.06 -9.55 2.06
CA PHE A 42 -4.70 -10.96 2.10
C PHE A 42 -5.73 -11.82 1.38
N THR A 43 -7.03 -11.61 1.66
CA THR A 43 -8.14 -12.33 1.03
C THR A 43 -8.17 -12.13 -0.49
N ILE A 44 -7.97 -10.89 -0.96
CA ILE A 44 -7.95 -10.59 -2.40
C ILE A 44 -6.78 -11.31 -3.10
N ILE A 45 -5.58 -11.23 -2.51
CA ILE A 45 -4.33 -11.68 -3.15
C ILE A 45 -4.16 -13.20 -3.05
N HIS A 46 -4.49 -13.80 -1.90
CA HIS A 46 -4.16 -15.19 -1.60
C HIS A 46 -5.36 -16.14 -1.65
N PHE A 47 -6.60 -15.64 -1.74
CA PHE A 47 -7.79 -16.49 -1.96
C PHE A 47 -8.51 -16.17 -3.26
N LEU A 48 -9.02 -14.94 -3.41
CA LEU A 48 -9.85 -14.58 -4.57
C LEU A 48 -9.08 -14.75 -5.87
N LEU A 49 -7.86 -14.21 -5.96
CA LEU A 49 -7.11 -14.28 -7.20
C LEU A 49 -6.68 -15.72 -7.55
N PRO A 50 -6.10 -16.54 -6.65
CA PRO A 50 -5.81 -17.95 -6.96
C PRO A 50 -7.04 -18.74 -7.38
N MET A 51 -8.20 -18.52 -6.74
CA MET A 51 -9.47 -19.11 -7.17
C MET A 51 -9.81 -18.76 -8.62
N MET A 52 -9.68 -17.48 -8.99
CA MET A 52 -9.91 -17.01 -10.35
C MET A 52 -8.89 -17.59 -11.35
N GLN A 53 -7.62 -17.75 -10.96
CA GLN A 53 -6.58 -18.36 -11.80
C GLN A 53 -6.88 -19.82 -12.08
N VAL A 54 -7.23 -20.61 -11.05
CA VAL A 54 -7.62 -22.01 -11.19
C VAL A 54 -8.88 -22.15 -12.06
N SER A 55 -9.89 -21.31 -11.84
CA SER A 55 -11.15 -21.36 -12.59
C SER A 55 -11.03 -20.96 -14.06
N SER A 56 -10.08 -20.08 -14.40
CA SER A 56 -9.87 -19.61 -15.77
C SER A 56 -8.70 -20.28 -16.48
N THR A 57 -8.06 -21.26 -15.82
CA THR A 57 -6.83 -21.93 -16.27
C THR A 57 -5.80 -20.93 -16.79
N TYR A 58 -5.65 -19.80 -16.09
CA TYR A 58 -4.75 -18.72 -16.49
C TYR A 58 -3.70 -18.47 -15.42
N TYR A 59 -2.48 -18.84 -15.78
CA TYR A 59 -1.24 -18.56 -15.08
C TYR A 59 -0.33 -17.76 -16.01
N ARG A 60 0.50 -16.88 -15.43
CA ARG A 60 1.43 -16.03 -16.17
C ARG A 60 2.70 -16.79 -16.57
N TYR A 61 3.22 -17.64 -15.69
CA TYR A 61 4.58 -18.18 -15.81
C TYR A 61 4.64 -19.58 -16.44
N GLN A 62 3.62 -20.41 -16.18
CA GLN A 62 3.50 -21.76 -16.71
C GLN A 62 2.05 -22.04 -17.09
N THR A 63 1.79 -23.14 -17.80
CA THR A 63 0.43 -23.52 -18.26
C THR A 63 -0.47 -23.94 -17.11
N ASP A 64 0.10 -24.66 -16.15
CA ASP A 64 -0.56 -25.32 -15.05
C ASP A 64 0.43 -25.56 -13.91
N TYR A 65 -0.07 -25.73 -12.69
CA TYR A 65 0.72 -26.06 -11.50
C TYR A 65 0.22 -27.38 -10.92
N ASN A 66 1.12 -28.14 -10.31
CA ASN A 66 0.75 -29.36 -9.61
C ASN A 66 -0.26 -29.08 -8.49
N PHE A 67 -1.23 -29.98 -8.31
CA PHE A 67 -2.25 -29.84 -7.26
C PHE A 67 -1.61 -29.75 -5.86
N SER A 68 -0.59 -30.56 -5.61
CA SER A 68 0.18 -30.55 -4.35
C SER A 68 0.86 -29.21 -4.10
N THR A 69 1.47 -28.59 -5.13
CA THR A 69 2.06 -27.24 -5.04
C THR A 69 1.01 -26.22 -4.60
N LEU A 70 -0.14 -26.18 -5.30
CA LEU A 70 -1.23 -25.25 -5.00
C LEU A 70 -1.73 -25.40 -3.57
N PHE A 71 -1.90 -26.65 -3.11
CA PHE A 71 -2.38 -26.97 -1.77
C PHE A 71 -1.35 -26.61 -0.68
N ILE A 72 -0.08 -26.96 -0.86
CA ILE A 72 0.97 -26.68 0.12
C ILE A 72 1.21 -25.17 0.25
N VAL A 73 1.30 -24.44 -0.86
CA VAL A 73 1.46 -22.98 -0.84
C VAL A 73 0.29 -22.31 -0.13
N LEU A 74 -0.94 -22.77 -0.36
CA LEU A 74 -2.11 -22.28 0.35
C LEU A 74 -1.98 -22.47 1.87
N ILE A 75 -1.58 -23.67 2.33
CA ILE A 75 -1.36 -23.95 3.76
C ILE A 75 -0.27 -23.05 4.34
N LEU A 76 0.86 -22.90 3.64
CA LEU A 76 1.99 -22.09 4.13
C LEU A 76 1.61 -20.62 4.29
N VAL A 77 0.93 -20.05 3.31
CA VAL A 77 0.46 -18.66 3.34
C VAL A 77 -0.59 -18.45 4.43
N LEU A 78 -1.53 -19.39 4.59
CA LEU A 78 -2.52 -19.38 5.68
C LEU A 78 -1.85 -19.42 7.05
N PHE A 79 -0.92 -20.34 7.24
CA PHE A 79 -0.23 -20.52 8.51
C PHE A 79 0.60 -19.29 8.88
N GLY A 80 1.38 -18.77 7.93
CA GLY A 80 2.13 -17.52 8.12
C GLY A 80 1.23 -16.33 8.43
N GLN A 81 0.03 -16.24 7.82
CA GLN A 81 -0.94 -15.20 8.13
C GLN A 81 -1.55 -15.34 9.52
N VAL A 82 -1.87 -16.56 9.96
CA VAL A 82 -2.36 -16.81 11.32
C VAL A 82 -1.31 -16.39 12.34
N ILE A 83 -0.04 -16.76 12.13
CA ILE A 83 1.08 -16.32 12.97
C ILE A 83 1.15 -14.79 13.01
N PHE A 84 1.13 -14.12 11.85
CA PHE A 84 1.16 -12.66 11.79
C PHE A 84 0.03 -12.01 12.61
N ILE A 85 -1.22 -12.50 12.45
CA ILE A 85 -2.39 -11.98 13.17
C ILE A 85 -2.25 -12.22 14.68
N LEU A 86 -1.86 -13.44 15.10
CA LEU A 86 -1.70 -13.79 16.50
C LEU A 86 -0.73 -12.84 17.20
N PHE A 87 0.48 -12.68 16.66
CA PHE A 87 1.49 -11.80 17.26
C PHE A 87 1.09 -10.32 17.20
N PHE A 88 0.51 -9.85 16.09
CA PHE A 88 0.10 -8.45 15.98
C PHE A 88 -1.08 -8.09 16.89
N SER A 89 -1.99 -9.04 17.17
CA SER A 89 -3.17 -8.82 18.02
C SER A 89 -2.82 -8.41 19.45
N SER A 90 -1.64 -8.80 19.95
CA SER A 90 -1.13 -8.46 21.28
C SER A 90 -0.99 -6.95 21.53
N PHE A 91 -0.83 -6.14 20.47
CA PHE A 91 -0.60 -4.69 20.57
C PHE A 91 -1.89 -3.88 20.70
N LYS A 92 -3.07 -4.48 20.45
CA LYS A 92 -4.41 -3.85 20.61
C LYS A 92 -4.52 -2.46 19.96
N ILE A 93 -4.05 -2.31 18.73
CA ILE A 93 -4.09 -1.03 17.98
C ILE A 93 -5.54 -0.72 17.54
N ASP A 94 -6.05 0.44 17.94
CA ASP A 94 -7.37 0.95 17.57
C ASP A 94 -7.31 2.45 17.28
N TYR A 95 -7.31 2.81 15.99
CA TYR A 95 -7.23 4.21 15.57
C TYR A 95 -8.52 4.99 15.81
N PHE A 96 -9.67 4.34 15.89
CA PHE A 96 -10.93 5.03 16.16
C PHE A 96 -10.88 5.63 17.56
N LYS A 97 -10.51 4.81 18.56
CA LYS A 97 -10.29 5.29 19.93
C LYS A 97 -9.19 6.34 20.00
N LEU A 98 -8.08 6.12 19.29
CA LEU A 98 -6.97 7.07 19.26
C LEU A 98 -7.43 8.45 18.82
N PHE A 99 -8.23 8.54 17.76
CA PHE A 99 -8.60 9.83 17.17
C PHE A 99 -9.83 10.47 17.80
N ASN A 100 -10.78 9.72 18.36
CA ASN A 100 -12.00 10.30 18.93
C ASN A 100 -11.72 11.24 20.11
N ASN A 101 -10.66 10.97 20.88
CA ASN A 101 -10.34 11.70 22.12
C ASN A 101 -9.29 12.80 21.96
N ILE A 102 -8.79 13.02 20.74
CA ILE A 102 -7.71 13.99 20.52
C ILE A 102 -8.25 15.42 20.57
N LYS A 103 -7.67 16.22 21.47
CA LYS A 103 -7.81 17.67 21.51
C LYS A 103 -6.53 18.29 20.96
N VAL A 104 -6.67 19.19 19.99
CA VAL A 104 -5.53 19.82 19.30
C VAL A 104 -5.73 21.32 19.32
N SER A 105 -4.67 22.05 19.63
CA SER A 105 -4.71 23.51 19.61
C SER A 105 -4.70 24.04 18.17
N ASP A 106 -5.39 25.16 17.94
CA ASP A 106 -5.34 25.85 16.64
C ASP A 106 -3.92 26.29 16.25
N LYS A 107 -3.06 26.54 17.24
CA LYS A 107 -1.65 26.90 17.02
C LYS A 107 -0.87 25.74 16.39
N GLU A 108 -1.09 24.51 16.87
CA GLU A 108 -0.52 23.30 16.28
C GLU A 108 -1.05 23.08 14.86
N ILE A 109 -2.37 23.20 14.66
CA ILE A 109 -2.99 23.07 13.33
C ILE A 109 -2.43 24.09 12.33
N LYS A 110 -2.36 25.37 12.69
CA LYS A 110 -1.77 26.42 11.83
C LYS A 110 -0.35 26.08 11.41
N ARG A 111 0.44 25.50 12.33
CA ARG A 111 1.82 25.11 12.04
C ARG A 111 1.90 23.91 11.11
N ILE A 112 1.09 22.88 11.34
CA ILE A 112 1.00 21.72 10.45
C ILE A 112 0.66 22.20 9.04
N LEU A 113 -0.34 23.08 8.89
CA LEU A 113 -0.71 23.63 7.60
C LEU A 113 0.43 24.43 6.94
N ALA A 114 1.13 25.28 7.69
CA ALA A 114 2.21 26.10 7.15
C ALA A 114 3.42 25.27 6.68
N VAL A 115 3.87 24.30 7.48
CA VAL A 115 5.01 23.44 7.11
C VAL A 115 4.62 22.47 5.98
N ASN A 116 3.40 21.91 6.03
CA ASN A 116 2.90 21.06 4.95
C ASN A 116 2.72 21.82 3.63
N PHE A 117 2.57 23.16 3.66
CA PHE A 117 2.57 23.97 2.45
C PHE A 117 3.92 23.96 1.73
N ILE A 118 5.03 23.99 2.49
CA ILE A 118 6.37 23.85 1.91
C ILE A 118 6.54 22.44 1.29
N VAL A 119 6.10 21.40 1.99
CA VAL A 119 6.09 20.01 1.46
C VAL A 119 5.28 19.92 0.18
N PHE A 120 4.10 20.53 0.15
CA PHE A 120 3.23 20.58 -1.01
C PHE A 120 3.92 21.25 -2.21
N LEU A 121 4.58 22.40 -2.00
CA LEU A 121 5.30 23.11 -3.07
C LEU A 121 6.43 22.25 -3.64
N ILE A 122 7.21 21.57 -2.80
CA ILE A 122 8.26 20.65 -3.24
C ILE A 122 7.67 19.52 -4.09
N GLY A 123 6.60 18.88 -3.60
CA GLY A 123 5.90 17.83 -4.35
C GLY A 123 5.34 18.31 -5.69
N ALA A 124 4.73 19.50 -5.71
CA ALA A 124 4.16 20.11 -6.92
C ALA A 124 5.24 20.45 -7.96
N ILE A 125 6.39 21.00 -7.54
CA ILE A 125 7.53 21.26 -8.43
C ILE A 125 8.04 19.95 -9.05
N MET A 126 8.15 18.89 -8.25
CA MET A 126 8.62 17.59 -8.75
C MET A 126 7.62 16.91 -9.69
N ILE A 127 6.32 17.03 -9.42
CA ILE A 127 5.27 16.65 -10.37
C ILE A 127 5.44 17.43 -11.67
N TYR A 128 5.52 18.76 -11.62
CA TYR A 128 5.65 19.60 -12.80
C TYR A 128 6.83 19.14 -13.66
N LYS A 129 8.03 19.01 -13.07
CA LYS A 129 9.22 18.53 -13.77
C LYS A 129 9.00 17.17 -14.43
N ASN A 130 8.33 16.23 -13.73
CA ASN A 130 8.13 14.89 -14.28
C ASN A 130 7.01 14.84 -15.32
N ALA A 131 5.93 15.58 -15.10
CA ALA A 131 4.80 15.71 -16.02
C ALA A 131 5.24 16.35 -17.34
N SER A 132 6.06 17.40 -17.30
CA SER A 132 6.61 18.03 -18.50
C SER A 132 7.40 17.04 -19.35
N ILE A 133 8.21 16.16 -18.73
CA ILE A 133 8.94 15.10 -19.43
C ILE A 133 7.99 14.06 -20.04
N ILE A 134 6.97 13.63 -19.28
CA ILE A 134 5.97 12.66 -19.78
C ILE A 134 5.23 13.23 -20.99
N LEU A 135 4.83 14.51 -20.91
CA LEU A 135 4.10 15.19 -21.98
C LEU A 135 4.98 15.46 -23.20
N SER A 136 6.25 15.82 -23.02
CA SER A 136 7.18 16.06 -24.14
C SER A 136 7.52 14.79 -24.92
N ILE A 137 7.62 13.64 -24.22
CA ILE A 137 7.82 12.33 -24.86
C ILE A 137 6.51 11.80 -25.46
N GLY A 138 5.38 12.21 -24.90
CA GLY A 138 4.07 11.63 -25.15
C GLY A 138 3.76 10.52 -24.14
N VAL A 139 2.56 10.56 -23.55
CA VAL A 139 2.13 9.63 -22.49
C VAL A 139 2.25 8.18 -22.94
N THR A 140 1.84 7.85 -24.16
CA THR A 140 1.89 6.48 -24.69
C THR A 140 3.32 5.94 -24.75
N GLU A 141 4.26 6.72 -25.28
CA GLU A 141 5.65 6.29 -25.43
C GLU A 141 6.35 6.22 -24.08
N TYR A 142 6.11 7.19 -23.20
CA TYR A 142 6.57 7.12 -21.82
C TYR A 142 6.07 5.86 -21.09
N LEU A 143 4.79 5.49 -21.25
CA LEU A 143 4.24 4.30 -20.60
C LEU A 143 4.80 3.00 -21.15
N ARG A 144 5.26 2.98 -22.40
CA ARG A 144 5.91 1.82 -23.01
C ARG A 144 7.25 1.50 -22.39
N ASP A 145 8.03 2.53 -22.03
CA ASP A 145 9.36 2.33 -21.44
C ASP A 145 9.67 3.23 -20.22
N ARG A 146 8.68 3.34 -19.32
CA ARG A 146 8.78 4.22 -18.14
C ARG A 146 9.99 3.92 -17.25
N SER A 147 10.44 2.66 -17.23
CA SER A 147 11.59 2.23 -16.43
C SER A 147 12.87 2.89 -16.93
N SER A 148 13.08 2.92 -18.25
CA SER A 148 14.24 3.57 -18.86
C SER A 148 14.16 5.09 -18.71
N PHE A 149 13.00 5.70 -18.99
CA PHE A 149 12.83 7.15 -18.85
C PHE A 149 12.94 7.67 -17.40
N GLY A 150 12.65 6.80 -16.42
CA GLY A 150 12.80 7.06 -15.00
C GLY A 150 14.20 6.79 -14.44
N GLN A 151 15.11 6.20 -15.22
CA GLN A 151 16.47 5.93 -14.78
C GLN A 151 17.18 7.24 -14.41
N GLY A 152 17.87 7.24 -13.26
CA GLY A 152 18.53 8.43 -12.72
C GLY A 152 17.59 9.48 -12.08
N LYS A 153 16.27 9.35 -12.25
CA LYS A 153 15.27 10.32 -11.74
C LYS A 153 14.56 9.85 -10.45
N ALA A 154 15.18 8.92 -9.71
CA ALA A 154 14.56 8.30 -8.54
C ALA A 154 14.10 9.33 -7.48
N ILE A 155 14.94 10.32 -7.15
CA ILE A 155 14.59 11.35 -6.16
C ILE A 155 13.40 12.20 -6.66
N GLN A 156 13.41 12.60 -7.93
CA GLN A 156 12.31 13.37 -8.51
C GLN A 156 10.98 12.59 -8.44
N LEU A 157 10.99 11.31 -8.81
CA LEU A 157 9.82 10.44 -8.75
C LEU A 157 9.34 10.20 -7.30
N LEU A 158 10.27 10.00 -6.37
CA LEU A 158 9.95 9.77 -4.97
C LEU A 158 9.46 11.04 -4.25
N LEU A 159 10.01 12.22 -4.56
CA LEU A 159 9.54 13.49 -3.99
C LEU A 159 8.20 13.93 -4.58
N ALA A 160 7.88 13.53 -5.81
CA ALA A 160 6.53 13.75 -6.36
C ALA A 160 5.46 13.10 -5.48
N HIS A 161 5.77 12.03 -4.73
CA HIS A 161 4.85 11.41 -3.77
C HIS A 161 4.46 12.33 -2.60
N TRP A 162 5.24 13.38 -2.31
CA TRP A 162 4.89 14.31 -1.24
C TRP A 162 3.57 15.02 -1.47
N ILE A 163 3.10 15.11 -2.71
CA ILE A 163 1.81 15.72 -3.04
C ILE A 163 0.62 15.00 -2.40
N TYR A 164 0.59 13.66 -2.42
CA TYR A 164 -0.51 12.92 -1.82
C TYR A 164 -0.35 12.79 -0.31
N ILE A 165 0.90 12.83 0.18
CA ILE A 165 1.17 12.95 1.62
C ILE A 165 0.61 14.28 2.12
N SER A 166 0.83 15.37 1.39
CA SER A 166 0.25 16.67 1.69
C SER A 166 -1.27 16.65 1.62
N ALA A 167 -1.87 16.03 0.59
CA ALA A 167 -3.31 15.84 0.50
C ALA A 167 -3.87 15.11 1.72
N PHE A 168 -3.24 14.00 2.12
CA PHE A 168 -3.57 13.25 3.33
C PHE A 168 -3.50 14.15 4.58
N ILE A 169 -2.39 14.87 4.80
CA ILE A 169 -2.20 15.72 5.99
C ILE A 169 -3.25 16.85 6.03
N TYR A 170 -3.54 17.50 4.91
CA TYR A 170 -4.54 18.56 4.82
C TYR A 170 -5.95 18.05 5.09
N ILE A 171 -6.33 16.94 4.47
CA ILE A 171 -7.66 16.33 4.67
C ILE A 171 -7.80 15.83 6.10
N PHE A 172 -6.76 15.22 6.67
CA PHE A 172 -6.74 14.85 8.08
C PHE A 172 -6.98 16.07 8.97
N THR A 173 -6.24 17.15 8.72
CA THR A 173 -6.36 18.41 9.46
C THR A 173 -7.77 19.01 9.35
N TYR A 174 -8.41 18.94 8.18
CA TYR A 174 -9.79 19.37 7.95
C TYR A 174 -10.78 18.68 8.88
N PHE A 175 -10.61 17.37 9.14
CA PHE A 175 -11.50 16.64 10.03
C PHE A 175 -11.21 16.85 11.53
N ILE A 176 -10.01 17.32 11.88
CA ILE A 176 -9.59 17.57 13.27
C ILE A 176 -9.97 18.97 13.74
N THR A 177 -9.81 19.95 12.86
CA THR A 177 -9.90 21.36 13.25
C THR A 177 -11.35 21.77 13.52
N LYS A 178 -11.55 22.51 14.61
CA LYS A 178 -12.85 23.09 14.98
C LYS A 178 -13.05 24.47 14.36
N THR A 179 -11.98 25.20 14.11
CA THR A 179 -12.03 26.58 13.63
C THR A 179 -12.35 26.66 12.15
N LYS A 180 -13.48 27.28 11.81
CA LYS A 180 -14.03 27.39 10.44
C LYS A 180 -13.02 27.91 9.42
N LYS A 181 -12.20 28.91 9.77
CA LYS A 181 -11.16 29.47 8.88
C LYS A 181 -10.06 28.47 8.56
N LEU A 182 -9.56 27.73 9.56
CA LEU A 182 -8.55 26.69 9.37
C LEU A 182 -9.12 25.50 8.61
N LYS A 183 -10.37 25.13 8.90
CA LYS A 183 -11.11 24.07 8.20
C LYS A 183 -11.20 24.36 6.69
N ARG A 184 -11.64 25.55 6.31
CA ARG A 184 -11.72 25.98 4.90
C ARG A 184 -10.36 25.94 4.20
N ARG A 185 -9.31 26.46 4.86
CA ARG A 185 -7.94 26.42 4.32
C ARG A 185 -7.44 24.99 4.11
N ALA A 186 -7.63 24.13 5.10
CA ALA A 186 -7.24 22.73 5.03
C ALA A 186 -8.00 21.99 3.91
N LEU A 187 -9.31 22.24 3.75
CA LEU A 187 -10.10 21.64 2.67
C LEU A 187 -9.61 22.09 1.29
N PHE A 188 -9.44 23.40 1.09
CA PHE A 188 -8.99 23.95 -0.19
C PHE A 188 -7.63 23.38 -0.60
N LEU A 189 -6.64 23.44 0.30
CA LEU A 189 -5.30 22.88 0.03
C LEU A 189 -5.34 21.36 -0.15
N GLY A 190 -6.19 20.66 0.60
CA GLY A 190 -6.38 19.22 0.47
C GLY A 190 -6.95 18.81 -0.88
N LEU A 191 -7.98 19.51 -1.37
CA LEU A 191 -8.58 19.28 -2.68
C LEU A 191 -7.60 19.61 -3.82
N LEU A 192 -6.85 20.70 -3.71
CA LEU A 192 -5.82 21.07 -4.68
C LEU A 192 -4.72 20.00 -4.76
N ALA A 193 -4.17 19.58 -3.62
CA ALA A 193 -3.15 18.54 -3.55
C ALA A 193 -3.68 17.19 -4.05
N PHE A 194 -4.93 16.84 -3.73
CA PHE A 194 -5.58 15.64 -4.22
C PHE A 194 -5.75 15.67 -5.75
N GLY A 195 -6.26 16.76 -6.31
CA GLY A 195 -6.40 16.93 -7.77
C GLY A 195 -5.08 16.79 -8.50
N LEU A 196 -4.01 17.44 -8.00
CA LEU A 196 -2.66 17.30 -8.56
C LEU A 196 -2.12 15.87 -8.44
N SER A 197 -2.39 15.19 -7.32
CA SER A 197 -2.01 13.77 -7.14
C SER A 197 -2.70 12.87 -8.17
N VAL A 198 -4.02 13.06 -8.35
CA VAL A 198 -4.82 12.27 -9.30
C VAL A 198 -4.34 12.49 -10.73
N PHE A 199 -4.18 13.75 -11.14
CA PHE A 199 -3.63 14.12 -12.45
C PHE A 199 -2.28 13.45 -12.70
N TYR A 200 -1.32 13.63 -11.77
CA TYR A 200 0.03 13.10 -11.92
C TYR A 200 0.06 11.58 -12.06
N TYR A 201 -0.68 10.85 -11.22
CA TYR A 201 -0.65 9.40 -11.27
C TYR A 201 -1.48 8.80 -12.40
N MET A 202 -2.46 9.54 -12.93
CA MET A 202 -3.13 9.18 -14.18
C MET A 202 -2.15 9.22 -15.35
N ILE A 203 -1.41 10.33 -15.55
CA ILE A 203 -0.45 10.45 -16.65
C ILE A 203 0.75 9.50 -16.51
N ASN A 204 1.15 9.18 -15.27
CA ASN A 204 2.23 8.22 -14.99
C ASN A 204 1.73 6.75 -14.94
N SER A 205 0.42 6.51 -15.15
CA SER A 205 -0.25 5.20 -15.04
C SER A 205 0.13 4.42 -13.77
N ASN A 206 0.23 5.12 -12.63
CA ASN A 206 0.56 4.52 -11.34
C ASN A 206 -0.72 4.27 -10.52
N ARG A 207 -1.44 3.21 -10.92
CA ARG A 207 -2.72 2.79 -10.31
C ARG A 207 -2.59 2.51 -8.81
N ASN A 208 -1.48 1.91 -8.38
CA ASN A 208 -1.29 1.57 -6.97
C ASN A 208 -1.19 2.83 -6.11
N SER A 209 -0.43 3.84 -6.56
CA SER A 209 -0.36 5.11 -5.84
C SER A 209 -1.72 5.79 -5.75
N LEU A 210 -2.49 5.88 -6.85
CA LEU A 210 -3.87 6.41 -6.82
C LEU A 210 -4.72 5.69 -5.78
N PHE A 211 -4.71 4.36 -5.83
CA PHE A 211 -5.47 3.51 -4.93
C PHE A 211 -5.10 3.75 -3.46
N ILE A 212 -3.81 3.91 -3.14
CA ILE A 212 -3.34 4.27 -1.79
C ILE A 212 -3.87 5.65 -1.37
N VAL A 213 -3.87 6.64 -2.26
CA VAL A 213 -4.43 7.98 -1.95
C VAL A 213 -5.92 7.87 -1.60
N PHE A 214 -6.69 7.15 -2.40
CA PHE A 214 -8.12 6.93 -2.14
C PHE A 214 -8.36 6.20 -0.83
N ILE A 215 -7.59 5.14 -0.55
CA ILE A 215 -7.66 4.41 0.72
C ILE A 215 -7.37 5.33 1.89
N LEU A 216 -6.29 6.11 1.84
CA LEU A 216 -5.91 6.99 2.94
C LEU A 216 -6.99 8.04 3.23
N ILE A 217 -7.53 8.69 2.20
CA ILE A 217 -8.60 9.70 2.34
C ILE A 217 -9.90 9.05 2.83
N GLY A 218 -10.29 7.93 2.24
CA GLY A 218 -11.48 7.17 2.64
C GLY A 218 -11.38 6.69 4.09
N ALA A 219 -10.21 6.19 4.48
CA ALA A 219 -9.92 5.72 5.83
C ALA A 219 -10.08 6.83 6.88
N ILE A 220 -9.55 8.04 6.61
CA ILE A 220 -9.75 9.20 7.51
C ILE A 220 -11.23 9.54 7.62
N TRP A 221 -11.92 9.66 6.48
CA TRP A 221 -13.32 10.06 6.45
C TRP A 221 -14.20 9.08 7.23
N ILE A 222 -13.98 7.77 7.06
CA ILE A 222 -14.75 6.73 7.75
C ILE A 222 -14.47 6.76 9.25
N ILE A 223 -13.20 6.85 9.68
CA ILE A 223 -12.85 6.89 11.10
C ILE A 223 -13.43 8.13 11.79
N ARG A 224 -13.48 9.27 11.09
CA ARG A 224 -14.01 10.51 11.66
C ARG A 224 -15.53 10.61 11.63
N ASN A 225 -16.18 9.84 10.78
CA ASN A 225 -17.62 9.76 10.77
C ASN A 225 -18.10 8.83 11.88
N GLN A 226 -18.42 9.37 13.07
CA GLN A 226 -18.91 8.59 14.21
C GLN A 226 -20.10 7.69 13.83
N SER A 227 -20.95 8.16 12.92
CA SER A 227 -22.07 7.37 12.41
C SER A 227 -21.66 6.17 11.56
N LEU A 228 -20.39 5.93 11.25
CA LEU A 228 -19.91 4.70 10.58
C LEU A 228 -19.14 3.77 11.53
N ASN A 229 -19.02 4.16 12.80
CA ASN A 229 -18.28 3.45 13.86
C ASN A 229 -19.23 2.95 14.97
N THR A 230 -20.52 2.81 14.63
CA THR A 230 -21.54 2.18 15.47
C THR A 230 -22.09 0.95 14.76
N LYS A 231 -22.89 0.13 15.46
CA LYS A 231 -23.57 -1.03 14.86
C LYS A 231 -24.31 -0.64 13.57
N LEU A 232 -24.24 -1.52 12.58
CA LEU A 232 -24.74 -1.24 11.23
C LEU A 232 -26.25 -0.94 11.25
N ASN A 233 -26.65 0.26 10.81
CA ASN A 233 -28.07 0.62 10.62
C ASN A 233 -28.42 0.79 9.13
N SER A 234 -29.72 0.89 8.80
CA SER A 234 -30.19 0.98 7.41
C SER A 234 -29.63 2.19 6.64
N LYS A 235 -29.45 3.33 7.30
CA LYS A 235 -28.83 4.53 6.69
C LYS A 235 -27.36 4.30 6.36
N GLN A 236 -26.63 3.64 7.25
CA GLN A 236 -25.23 3.27 7.04
C GLN A 236 -25.09 2.22 5.92
N ALA A 237 -25.99 1.24 5.86
CA ALA A 237 -26.03 0.26 4.79
C ALA A 237 -26.22 0.92 3.41
N LYS A 238 -27.13 1.90 3.29
CA LYS A 238 -27.29 2.69 2.06
C LYS A 238 -26.01 3.44 1.67
N ARG A 239 -25.34 4.08 2.64
CA ARG A 239 -24.06 4.75 2.38
C ARG A 239 -22.97 3.77 1.96
N LEU A 240 -22.90 2.61 2.59
CA LEU A 240 -21.96 1.55 2.24
C LEU A 240 -22.21 1.05 0.82
N LEU A 241 -23.47 0.86 0.44
CA LEU A 241 -23.86 0.52 -0.93
C LEU A 241 -23.38 1.60 -1.90
N SER A 242 -23.60 2.88 -1.62
CA SER A 242 -23.10 3.98 -2.46
C SER A 242 -21.56 3.98 -2.59
N ILE A 243 -20.83 3.78 -1.49
CA ILE A 243 -19.35 3.68 -1.51
C ILE A 243 -18.91 2.47 -2.34
N THR A 244 -19.60 1.34 -2.19
CA THR A 244 -19.31 0.11 -2.94
C THR A 244 -19.55 0.32 -4.43
N LEU A 245 -20.67 0.95 -4.81
CA LEU A 245 -20.98 1.30 -6.19
C LEU A 245 -19.93 2.24 -6.79
N LEU A 246 -19.52 3.28 -6.06
CA LEU A 246 -18.44 4.18 -6.49
C LEU A 246 -17.10 3.42 -6.64
N GLY A 247 -16.80 2.50 -5.73
CA GLY A 247 -15.63 1.62 -5.81
C GLY A 247 -15.67 0.73 -7.05
N THR A 248 -16.82 0.14 -7.36
CA THR A 248 -17.05 -0.67 -8.57
C THR A 248 -16.89 0.18 -9.84
N LEU A 249 -17.44 1.39 -9.88
CA LEU A 249 -17.26 2.30 -11.01
C LEU A 249 -15.79 2.67 -11.21
N ALA A 250 -15.07 2.99 -10.13
CA ALA A 250 -13.64 3.25 -10.19
C ALA A 250 -12.84 2.02 -10.67
N PHE A 251 -13.22 0.82 -10.22
CA PHE A 251 -12.63 -0.44 -10.69
C PHE A 251 -12.85 -0.65 -12.19
N ILE A 252 -14.07 -0.45 -12.70
CA ILE A 252 -14.40 -0.55 -14.13
C ILE A 252 -13.57 0.45 -14.94
N LEU A 253 -13.45 1.70 -14.46
CA LEU A 253 -12.63 2.72 -15.11
C LEU A 253 -11.15 2.32 -15.15
N PHE A 254 -10.58 1.85 -14.04
CA PHE A 254 -9.18 1.38 -14.01
C PHE A 254 -8.96 0.12 -14.85
N PHE A 255 -9.96 -0.76 -14.93
CA PHE A 255 -9.94 -1.93 -15.78
C PHE A 255 -9.88 -1.51 -17.26
N ASN A 256 -10.73 -0.57 -17.68
CA ASN A 256 -10.74 -0.07 -19.06
C ASN A 256 -9.46 0.67 -19.43
N ILE A 257 -8.91 1.51 -18.52
CA ILE A 257 -7.59 2.13 -18.73
C ILE A 257 -6.50 1.06 -18.89
N GLY A 258 -6.56 0.00 -18.10
CA GLY A 258 -5.67 -1.15 -18.24
C GLY A 258 -5.81 -1.82 -19.61
N LYS A 259 -7.05 -2.09 -20.04
CA LYS A 259 -7.37 -2.70 -21.33
C LYS A 259 -6.81 -1.89 -22.50
N GLU A 260 -7.06 -0.58 -22.53
CA GLU A 260 -6.56 0.33 -23.58
C GLU A 260 -5.03 0.33 -23.62
N ARG A 261 -4.38 0.40 -22.46
CA ARG A 261 -2.92 0.32 -22.37
C ARG A 261 -2.40 -1.00 -22.95
N TYR A 262 -3.05 -2.12 -22.63
CA TYR A 262 -2.66 -3.43 -23.18
C TYR A 262 -2.89 -3.51 -24.69
N ALA A 263 -3.98 -2.94 -25.21
CA ALA A 263 -4.26 -2.87 -26.64
C ALA A 263 -3.14 -2.13 -27.42
N LEU A 264 -2.56 -1.07 -26.82
CA LEU A 264 -1.43 -0.33 -27.41
C LEU A 264 -0.14 -1.16 -27.52
N TYR A 265 0.05 -2.17 -26.67
CA TYR A 265 1.15 -3.13 -26.79
C TYR A 265 0.83 -4.28 -27.75
N SER A 266 -0.45 -4.64 -27.88
CA SER A 266 -0.90 -5.78 -28.65
C SER A 266 -1.32 -5.46 -30.09
N LYS A 267 -1.04 -4.25 -30.62
CA LYS A 267 -1.36 -3.86 -32.02
C LYS A 267 -0.89 -4.86 -33.08
N HIS A 268 0.02 -5.79 -32.75
CA HIS A 268 0.49 -6.86 -33.62
C HIS A 268 -0.17 -8.24 -33.40
N LYS A 269 -1.12 -8.39 -32.48
CA LYS A 269 -1.81 -9.67 -32.18
C LYS A 269 -3.31 -9.54 -32.47
N LYS A 270 -3.79 -10.19 -33.55
CA LYS A 270 -5.19 -10.10 -34.04
C LYS A 270 -6.25 -10.62 -33.05
N ASP A 271 -5.92 -11.52 -32.13
CA ASP A 271 -6.91 -12.17 -31.24
C ASP A 271 -6.71 -11.84 -29.75
N PHE A 272 -6.80 -10.56 -29.39
CA PHE A 272 -6.51 -10.14 -28.02
C PHE A 272 -7.74 -10.18 -27.08
N LYS A 273 -7.78 -11.17 -26.16
CA LYS A 273 -8.72 -11.21 -25.02
C LYS A 273 -8.05 -10.75 -23.72
N TYR A 274 -8.38 -9.52 -23.27
CA TYR A 274 -8.02 -8.98 -21.95
C TYR A 274 -9.09 -9.34 -20.92
N SER A 275 -8.85 -10.40 -20.14
CA SER A 275 -9.79 -10.85 -19.11
C SER A 275 -9.58 -10.13 -17.77
N THR A 276 -10.61 -10.15 -16.91
CA THR A 276 -10.55 -9.66 -15.53
C THR A 276 -9.40 -10.31 -14.75
N VAL A 277 -9.18 -11.62 -14.95
CA VAL A 277 -8.09 -12.37 -14.29
C VAL A 277 -6.72 -11.82 -14.70
N LYS A 278 -6.50 -11.54 -15.99
CA LYS A 278 -5.24 -10.93 -16.47
C LYS A 278 -5.00 -9.56 -15.83
N SER A 279 -6.05 -8.73 -15.74
CA SER A 279 -5.95 -7.41 -15.12
C SER A 279 -5.60 -7.48 -13.64
N LEU A 280 -6.30 -8.35 -12.88
CA LEU A 280 -6.06 -8.55 -11.46
C LEU A 280 -4.70 -9.20 -11.19
N ASN A 281 -4.29 -10.18 -11.98
CA ASN A 281 -2.95 -10.79 -11.91
C ASN A 281 -1.86 -9.73 -12.17
N GLY A 282 -2.11 -8.74 -13.03
CA GLY A 282 -1.24 -7.57 -13.20
C GLY A 282 -0.96 -6.76 -11.93
N ALA A 283 -1.93 -6.69 -11.00
CA ALA A 283 -1.85 -5.87 -9.80
C ALA A 283 -1.58 -6.67 -8.51
N PHE A 284 -2.09 -7.89 -8.44
CA PHE A 284 -2.17 -8.73 -7.24
C PHE A 284 -1.69 -10.17 -7.48
N GLY A 285 -1.14 -10.50 -8.66
CA GLY A 285 -0.72 -11.85 -9.08
C GLY A 285 0.55 -12.38 -8.44
N ASN A 286 0.99 -11.80 -7.33
CA ASN A 286 2.23 -12.21 -6.70
C ASN A 286 2.12 -13.55 -5.95
N ASN A 287 0.91 -14.08 -5.72
CA ASN A 287 0.75 -15.45 -5.20
C ASN A 287 1.35 -16.50 -6.15
N GLU A 288 1.24 -16.27 -7.46
CA GLU A 288 1.78 -17.17 -8.48
C GLU A 288 3.31 -17.29 -8.41
N ASN A 289 3.99 -16.24 -7.94
CA ASN A 289 5.43 -16.29 -7.71
C ASN A 289 5.81 -17.37 -6.70
N ILE A 290 4.99 -17.57 -5.65
CA ILE A 290 5.25 -18.55 -4.60
C ILE A 290 5.09 -19.97 -5.16
N LEU A 291 4.06 -20.17 -6.00
CA LEU A 291 3.83 -21.43 -6.70
C LEU A 291 5.03 -21.79 -7.58
N TRP A 292 5.49 -20.83 -8.40
CA TRP A 292 6.63 -21.03 -9.29
C TRP A 292 7.91 -21.38 -8.54
N LEU A 293 8.22 -20.64 -7.46
CA LEU A 293 9.41 -20.90 -6.63
C LEU A 293 9.36 -22.27 -5.95
N TYR A 294 8.18 -22.70 -5.50
CA TYR A 294 8.03 -23.99 -4.84
C TYR A 294 8.21 -25.15 -5.82
N GLU A 295 7.65 -25.04 -7.03
CA GLU A 295 7.64 -26.12 -8.00
C GLU A 295 8.95 -26.26 -8.79
N ASN A 296 9.62 -25.15 -9.09
CA ASN A 296 10.85 -25.14 -9.89
C ASN A 296 12.12 -25.13 -9.03
N GLY A 297 11.98 -24.90 -7.72
CA GLY A 297 13.11 -24.64 -6.83
C GLY A 297 13.83 -23.33 -7.16
N HIS A 298 14.67 -22.87 -6.23
CA HIS A 298 15.45 -21.64 -6.39
C HIS A 298 16.60 -21.59 -5.38
N PRO A 299 17.69 -20.87 -5.69
CA PRO A 299 18.69 -20.55 -4.69
C PRO A 299 18.12 -19.59 -3.64
N LEU A 300 18.48 -19.81 -2.38
CA LEU A 300 18.13 -18.91 -1.28
C LEU A 300 19.00 -17.64 -1.33
N TYR A 301 18.35 -16.48 -1.17
CA TYR A 301 19.04 -15.18 -1.19
C TYR A 301 19.45 -14.67 0.20
N TYR A 302 19.11 -15.36 1.29
CA TYR A 302 19.56 -15.09 2.67
C TYR A 302 19.45 -13.63 3.12
N GLY A 303 18.38 -12.93 2.71
CA GLY A 303 18.11 -11.56 3.11
C GLY A 303 18.64 -10.49 2.14
N GLN A 304 19.33 -10.85 1.06
CA GLN A 304 19.90 -9.89 0.11
C GLN A 304 18.84 -8.91 -0.46
N THR A 305 17.60 -9.35 -0.68
CA THR A 305 16.56 -8.47 -1.23
C THR A 305 16.06 -7.45 -0.21
N TYR A 306 16.12 -7.77 1.09
CA TYR A 306 15.84 -6.83 2.18
C TYR A 306 16.98 -5.82 2.32
N VAL A 307 18.24 -6.27 2.24
CA VAL A 307 19.42 -5.37 2.22
C VAL A 307 19.36 -4.40 1.03
N ALA A 308 18.80 -4.85 -0.12
CA ALA A 308 18.59 -3.99 -1.27
C ALA A 308 17.72 -2.76 -0.96
N GLY A 309 16.75 -2.87 -0.04
CA GLY A 309 15.93 -1.75 0.41
C GLY A 309 16.76 -0.65 1.11
N PHE A 310 17.67 -1.05 1.99
CA PHE A 310 18.54 -0.11 2.73
C PHE A 310 19.64 0.48 1.84
N THR A 311 20.20 -0.31 0.94
CA THR A 311 21.26 0.13 0.03
C THR A 311 20.73 0.88 -1.20
N ASN A 312 19.40 0.98 -1.35
CA ASN A 312 18.81 1.67 -2.50
C ASN A 312 19.20 3.16 -2.59
N PHE A 313 19.50 3.78 -1.44
CA PHE A 313 19.93 5.19 -1.37
C PHE A 313 21.38 5.43 -1.82
N VAL A 314 22.20 4.39 -1.96
CA VAL A 314 23.57 4.52 -2.48
C VAL A 314 23.53 4.52 -4.01
N PRO A 315 23.95 5.58 -4.72
CA PRO A 315 23.95 5.60 -6.19
C PRO A 315 24.77 4.44 -6.77
N ARG A 316 24.35 3.88 -7.91
CA ARG A 316 25.12 2.82 -8.59
C ARG A 316 26.46 3.31 -9.16
N SER A 317 26.67 4.62 -9.28
CA SER A 317 28.00 5.19 -9.57
C SER A 317 29.00 4.95 -8.43
N LEU A 318 28.53 4.86 -7.18
CA LEU A 318 29.36 4.58 -6.01
C LEU A 318 29.41 3.08 -5.68
N TRP A 319 28.32 2.35 -5.93
CA TRP A 319 28.25 0.90 -5.71
C TRP A 319 27.52 0.21 -6.86
N ALA A 320 28.26 -0.06 -7.92
CA ALA A 320 27.74 -0.63 -9.17
C ALA A 320 27.02 -1.97 -8.95
N ASN A 321 27.58 -2.83 -8.09
CA ASN A 321 27.10 -4.20 -7.84
C ASN A 321 26.17 -4.33 -6.62
N LYS A 322 25.59 -3.23 -6.12
CA LYS A 322 24.68 -3.31 -4.96
C LYS A 322 23.49 -4.26 -5.24
N PRO A 323 22.96 -4.95 -4.21
CA PRO A 323 21.89 -5.91 -4.38
C PRO A 323 20.68 -5.35 -5.13
N LEU A 324 20.06 -6.19 -5.96
CA LEU A 324 18.76 -5.91 -6.56
C LEU A 324 17.65 -6.36 -5.61
N GLY A 325 16.49 -5.71 -5.71
CA GLY A 325 15.29 -6.16 -5.03
C GLY A 325 14.80 -7.52 -5.55
N ALA A 326 13.82 -8.10 -4.87
CA ALA A 326 13.25 -9.40 -5.20
C ALA A 326 12.58 -9.45 -6.58
N GLY A 327 11.98 -8.36 -7.04
CA GLY A 327 11.25 -8.27 -8.30
C GLY A 327 12.09 -8.52 -9.55
N PRO A 328 13.22 -7.82 -9.73
CA PRO A 328 14.20 -8.12 -10.78
C PRO A 328 14.73 -9.55 -10.69
N LYS A 329 15.06 -10.03 -9.48
CA LYS A 329 15.64 -11.36 -9.28
C LYS A 329 14.68 -12.47 -9.69
N ILE A 330 13.44 -12.45 -9.18
CA ILE A 330 12.45 -13.47 -9.52
C ILE A 330 12.10 -13.45 -11.00
N LYS A 331 12.08 -12.26 -11.62
CA LYS A 331 11.86 -12.18 -13.05
C LYS A 331 12.97 -12.86 -13.86
N ASN A 332 14.23 -12.73 -13.45
CA ASN A 332 15.35 -13.45 -14.08
C ASN A 332 15.37 -14.94 -13.74
N LEU A 333 14.82 -15.37 -12.60
CA LEU A 333 14.61 -16.79 -12.32
C LEU A 333 13.57 -17.39 -13.27
N ILE A 334 12.43 -16.71 -13.48
CA ILE A 334 11.35 -17.18 -14.36
C ILE A 334 11.72 -17.06 -15.85
N TYR A 335 12.31 -15.92 -16.22
CA TYR A 335 12.72 -15.60 -17.59
C TYR A 335 14.17 -15.09 -17.56
N PRO A 336 15.16 -15.96 -17.78
CA PRO A 336 16.57 -15.56 -17.84
C PRO A 336 16.79 -14.37 -18.77
N ASP A 337 17.68 -13.45 -18.36
CA ASP A 337 18.06 -12.22 -19.09
C ASP A 337 16.92 -11.23 -19.42
N SER A 338 15.76 -11.40 -18.78
CA SER A 338 14.60 -10.53 -18.97
C SER A 338 14.68 -9.22 -18.18
N TYR A 339 15.57 -9.13 -17.19
CA TYR A 339 15.94 -7.92 -16.47
C TYR A 339 17.45 -7.75 -16.49
N VAL A 340 17.93 -6.75 -17.23
CA VAL A 340 19.36 -6.41 -17.34
C VAL A 340 19.52 -4.92 -17.08
N LEU A 341 20.37 -4.54 -16.13
CA LEU A 341 20.56 -3.13 -15.78
C LEU A 341 20.91 -2.29 -17.02
N GLY A 342 20.23 -1.15 -17.19
CA GLY A 342 20.42 -0.24 -18.34
C GLY A 342 19.77 -0.68 -19.65
N LYS A 343 19.23 -1.90 -19.74
CA LYS A 343 18.49 -2.37 -20.93
C LYS A 343 17.13 -1.68 -21.03
N ALA A 344 16.75 -1.29 -22.24
CA ALA A 344 15.41 -0.77 -22.52
C ALA A 344 14.33 -1.82 -22.23
N LYS A 345 13.10 -1.38 -21.94
CA LYS A 345 11.92 -2.24 -21.72
C LYS A 345 12.08 -3.20 -20.53
N ASN A 346 12.92 -2.85 -19.56
CA ASN A 346 12.97 -3.56 -18.29
C ASN A 346 11.64 -3.46 -17.55
N SER A 347 11.15 -4.60 -17.10
CA SER A 347 10.02 -4.71 -16.17
C SER A 347 10.43 -5.56 -14.99
N SER A 348 9.87 -5.30 -13.80
CA SER A 348 10.05 -6.14 -12.62
C SER A 348 8.71 -6.73 -12.18
N LEU A 349 8.76 -7.78 -11.39
CA LEU A 349 7.60 -8.37 -10.76
C LEU A 349 7.43 -7.83 -9.34
N THR A 350 6.18 -7.67 -8.92
CA THR A 350 5.87 -7.40 -7.52
C THR A 350 5.85 -8.72 -6.75
N THR A 351 6.51 -8.77 -5.59
CA THR A 351 6.69 -10.01 -4.82
C THR A 351 5.73 -10.11 -3.63
N GLY A 352 5.54 -9.02 -2.88
CA GLY A 352 4.85 -9.09 -1.59
C GLY A 352 5.64 -9.89 -0.56
N LEU A 353 5.16 -9.88 0.69
CA LEU A 353 5.82 -10.47 1.84
C LEU A 353 6.16 -11.95 1.63
N PHE A 354 5.16 -12.78 1.35
CA PHE A 354 5.34 -14.24 1.34
C PHE A 354 6.28 -14.73 0.23
N THR A 355 6.20 -14.15 -0.98
CA THR A 355 7.15 -14.46 -2.06
C THR A 355 8.57 -14.10 -1.65
N GLU A 356 8.77 -12.91 -1.08
CA GLU A 356 10.11 -12.44 -0.72
C GLU A 356 10.69 -13.24 0.45
N LEU A 357 9.86 -13.69 1.40
CA LEU A 357 10.25 -14.62 2.45
C LEU A 357 10.69 -15.97 1.89
N GLN A 358 9.91 -16.55 0.97
CA GLN A 358 10.26 -17.79 0.30
C GLN A 358 11.58 -17.64 -0.49
N MET A 359 11.75 -16.55 -1.22
CA MET A 359 12.98 -16.26 -1.96
C MET A 359 14.23 -16.20 -1.08
N ASN A 360 14.12 -15.62 0.11
CA ASN A 360 15.30 -15.41 0.97
C ASN A 360 15.58 -16.59 1.90
N PHE A 361 14.55 -17.24 2.42
CA PHE A 361 14.67 -18.19 3.53
C PHE A 361 13.84 -19.47 3.34
N GLY A 362 13.25 -19.68 2.16
CA GLY A 362 12.42 -20.84 1.87
C GLY A 362 11.19 -20.92 2.78
N ILE A 363 10.75 -22.15 3.04
CA ILE A 363 9.56 -22.45 3.84
C ILE A 363 9.70 -21.91 5.27
N LEU A 364 10.90 -22.02 5.87
CA LEU A 364 11.19 -21.47 7.19
C LEU A 364 10.95 -19.96 7.25
N GLY A 365 11.29 -19.26 6.17
CA GLY A 365 11.00 -17.84 5.96
C GLY A 365 9.54 -17.48 6.15
N MET A 366 8.67 -18.23 5.47
CA MET A 366 7.22 -18.02 5.47
C MET A 366 6.55 -18.29 6.82
N ILE A 367 7.23 -19.00 7.73
CA ILE A 367 6.72 -19.36 9.06
C ILE A 367 7.23 -18.38 10.13
N ILE A 368 8.54 -18.14 10.17
CA ILE A 368 9.17 -17.43 11.28
C ILE A 368 9.03 -15.90 11.14
N PHE A 369 9.32 -15.37 9.94
CA PHE A 369 9.39 -13.93 9.76
C PHE A 369 8.06 -13.18 9.82
N PRO A 370 6.89 -13.76 9.50
CA PRO A 370 5.61 -13.08 9.76
C PRO A 370 5.44 -12.68 11.23
N ALA A 371 5.91 -13.51 12.18
CA ALA A 371 5.91 -13.15 13.60
C ALA A 371 6.82 -11.93 13.87
N ILE A 372 8.03 -11.92 13.30
CA ILE A 372 9.00 -10.82 13.44
C ILE A 372 8.41 -9.52 12.89
N PHE A 373 7.85 -9.54 11.67
CA PHE A 373 7.22 -8.37 11.06
C PHE A 373 6.03 -7.88 11.90
N ALA A 374 5.21 -8.79 12.44
CA ALA A 374 4.09 -8.45 13.31
C ALA A 374 4.56 -7.76 14.61
N ILE A 375 5.57 -8.31 15.28
CA ILE A 375 6.13 -7.75 16.53
C ILE A 375 6.74 -6.38 16.28
N VAL A 376 7.61 -6.26 15.27
CA VAL A 376 8.30 -5.00 14.94
C VAL A 376 7.29 -3.92 14.57
N MET A 377 6.34 -4.23 13.69
CA MET A 377 5.33 -3.26 13.27
C MET A 377 4.39 -2.90 14.43
N GLY A 378 3.94 -3.89 15.21
CA GLY A 378 3.10 -3.66 16.37
C GLY A 378 3.78 -2.76 17.41
N PHE A 379 5.07 -2.97 17.66
CA PHE A 379 5.86 -2.14 18.56
C PHE A 379 5.98 -0.70 18.04
N ILE A 380 6.35 -0.52 16.77
CA ILE A 380 6.46 0.79 16.13
C ILE A 380 5.13 1.56 16.22
N LEU A 381 4.01 0.95 15.86
CA LEU A 381 2.69 1.60 15.94
C LEU A 381 2.28 1.93 17.38
N ARG A 382 2.55 1.03 18.33
CA ARG A 382 2.25 1.25 19.75
C ARG A 382 3.04 2.45 20.30
N VAL A 383 4.32 2.54 19.98
CA VAL A 383 5.18 3.67 20.39
C VAL A 383 4.67 4.98 19.81
N MET A 384 4.37 5.02 18.50
CA MET A 384 3.85 6.25 17.88
C MET A 384 2.47 6.64 18.42
N ASN A 385 1.59 5.68 18.70
CA ASN A 385 0.25 5.96 19.26
C ASN A 385 0.28 6.54 20.67
N LYS A 386 1.33 6.25 21.45
CA LYS A 386 1.55 6.83 22.78
C LYS A 386 2.03 8.29 22.74
N SER A 387 2.47 8.79 21.59
CA SER A 387 2.96 10.17 21.45
C SER A 387 1.88 11.20 21.76
N GLY A 388 2.26 12.32 22.38
CA GLY A 388 1.35 13.45 22.62
C GLY A 388 1.09 14.31 21.38
N PHE A 389 1.91 14.20 20.34
CA PHE A 389 1.85 15.06 19.16
C PHE A 389 0.86 14.53 18.10
N LEU A 390 -0.01 15.40 17.56
CA LEU A 390 -0.98 14.98 16.54
C LEU A 390 -0.27 14.39 15.32
N ILE A 391 0.80 15.03 14.85
CA ILE A 391 1.49 14.62 13.64
C ILE A 391 2.09 13.21 13.75
N VAL A 392 2.56 12.80 14.93
CA VAL A 392 3.10 11.45 15.16
C VAL A 392 1.97 10.42 15.16
N LYS A 393 0.80 10.76 15.70
CA LYS A 393 -0.40 9.89 15.59
C LYS A 393 -0.89 9.78 14.14
N MET A 394 -0.85 10.87 13.37
CA MET A 394 -1.14 10.85 11.94
C MET A 394 -0.15 9.98 11.17
N LEU A 395 1.15 10.07 11.50
CA LEU A 395 2.18 9.19 10.94
C LEU A 395 1.91 7.72 11.31
N SER A 396 1.52 7.44 12.55
CA SER A 396 1.14 6.09 12.96
C SER A 396 0.00 5.53 12.12
N PHE A 397 -1.07 6.32 11.95
CA PHE A 397 -2.20 5.95 11.11
C PHE A 397 -1.81 5.71 9.65
N PHE A 398 -1.06 6.66 9.07
CA PHE A 398 -0.51 6.52 7.71
C PHE A 398 0.29 5.23 7.57
N THR A 399 1.18 4.96 8.53
CA THR A 399 2.03 3.75 8.56
C THR A 399 1.19 2.49 8.63
N GLY A 400 0.21 2.43 9.54
CA GLY A 400 -0.68 1.28 9.67
C GLY A 400 -1.46 1.00 8.39
N VAL A 401 -2.06 2.03 7.78
CA VAL A 401 -2.81 1.84 6.53
C VAL A 401 -1.88 1.46 5.38
N VAL A 402 -0.77 2.16 5.18
CA VAL A 402 0.16 1.90 4.07
C VAL A 402 0.85 0.54 4.20
N PHE A 403 1.32 0.18 5.39
CA PHE A 403 1.96 -1.12 5.61
C PHE A 403 0.98 -2.27 5.34
N PHE A 404 -0.21 -2.26 5.95
CA PHE A 404 -1.14 -3.37 5.82
C PHE A 404 -1.82 -3.47 4.44
N THR A 405 -1.85 -2.39 3.68
CA THR A 405 -2.30 -2.41 2.26
C THR A 405 -1.21 -2.92 1.33
N GLN A 406 0.06 -2.59 1.59
CA GLN A 406 1.17 -2.86 0.68
C GLN A 406 1.95 -4.13 0.99
N ILE A 407 2.01 -4.58 2.24
CA ILE A 407 2.85 -5.72 2.65
C ILE A 407 2.60 -6.98 1.82
N TYR A 408 1.35 -7.23 1.42
CA TYR A 408 1.00 -8.43 0.66
C TYR A 408 1.26 -8.34 -0.83
N HIS A 409 1.48 -7.16 -1.42
CA HIS A 409 1.64 -7.03 -2.87
C HIS A 409 2.88 -6.23 -3.29
N ALA A 410 3.42 -5.34 -2.47
CA ALA A 410 4.60 -4.55 -2.81
C ALA A 410 5.88 -5.35 -2.53
N GLU A 411 6.87 -5.22 -3.41
CA GLU A 411 8.25 -5.64 -3.13
C GLU A 411 8.85 -4.78 -2.01
N PHE A 412 9.64 -5.38 -1.11
CA PHE A 412 10.23 -4.68 0.04
C PHE A 412 11.04 -3.46 -0.35
N LEU A 413 11.95 -3.56 -1.34
CA LEU A 413 12.76 -2.42 -1.80
C LEU A 413 11.86 -1.24 -2.22
N GLY A 414 10.87 -1.52 -3.06
CA GLY A 414 9.95 -0.52 -3.58
C GLY A 414 9.05 0.09 -2.50
N PHE A 415 8.57 -0.73 -1.56
CA PHE A 415 7.81 -0.30 -0.39
C PHE A 415 8.65 0.58 0.54
N PHE A 416 9.80 0.07 0.98
CA PHE A 416 10.68 0.69 1.95
C PHE A 416 11.20 2.05 1.45
N SER A 417 11.70 2.11 0.22
CA SER A 417 12.19 3.36 -0.36
C SER A 417 11.12 4.44 -0.43
N ARG A 418 9.90 4.06 -0.86
CA ARG A 418 8.75 4.98 -0.89
C ARG A 418 8.35 5.41 0.51
N TYR A 419 8.28 4.47 1.44
CA TYR A 419 7.88 4.73 2.82
C TYR A 419 8.86 5.70 3.52
N ILE A 420 10.17 5.49 3.42
CA ILE A 420 11.18 6.38 4.00
C ILE A 420 11.04 7.81 3.48
N ILE A 421 10.82 8.00 2.17
CA ILE A 421 10.60 9.34 1.61
C ILE A 421 9.26 9.92 2.06
N SER A 422 8.22 9.10 2.19
CA SER A 422 6.89 9.51 2.64
C SER A 422 6.82 9.91 4.12
N ILE A 423 7.73 9.43 4.98
CA ILE A 423 7.76 9.83 6.41
C ILE A 423 8.44 11.19 6.63
N ILE A 424 9.30 11.65 5.71
CA ILE A 424 10.04 12.92 5.85
C ILE A 424 9.11 14.12 6.09
N PRO A 425 8.01 14.32 5.35
CA PRO A 425 7.04 15.38 5.64
C PRO A 425 6.55 15.41 7.09
N PHE A 426 6.25 14.25 7.68
CA PHE A 426 5.81 14.13 9.06
C PHE A 426 6.94 14.53 10.03
N MET A 427 8.18 14.11 9.75
CA MET A 427 9.34 14.47 10.56
C MET A 427 9.60 15.98 10.53
N LEU A 428 9.55 16.62 9.35
CA LEU A 428 9.72 18.07 9.21
C LEU A 428 8.68 18.85 10.03
N ILE A 429 7.41 18.42 9.95
CA ILE A 429 6.32 19.03 10.73
C ILE A 429 6.51 18.80 12.23
N TYR A 430 6.94 17.60 12.64
CA TYR A 430 7.22 17.28 14.05
C TYR A 430 8.35 18.14 14.62
N ILE A 431 9.47 18.25 13.90
CA ILE A 431 10.64 19.04 14.31
C ILE A 431 10.24 20.53 14.44
N ALA A 432 9.54 21.09 13.45
CA ALA A 432 9.01 22.44 13.52
C ALA A 432 8.02 22.63 14.70
N GLY A 433 7.28 21.58 15.07
CA GLY A 433 6.41 21.49 16.25
C GLY A 433 7.16 21.63 17.57
N LYS A 434 8.27 20.91 17.72
CA LYS A 434 9.02 20.79 18.98
C LYS A 434 9.77 22.07 19.36
N PHE A 435 10.43 22.74 18.40
CA PHE A 435 11.29 23.89 18.69
C PHE A 435 10.60 25.14 19.26
N LYS A 436 9.26 25.24 19.21
CA LYS A 436 8.51 26.44 19.65
C LYS A 436 7.54 26.22 20.81
N LEU A 437 7.47 25.00 21.32
CA LEU A 437 6.73 24.67 22.54
C LEU A 437 7.78 24.45 23.62
N GLY A 438 8.20 25.53 24.30
CA GLY A 438 9.04 25.41 25.49
C GLY A 438 8.45 24.32 26.38
N THR A 439 9.25 23.28 26.65
CA THR A 439 8.98 22.10 27.47
C THR A 439 7.50 21.91 27.81
N TYR A 440 6.71 21.42 26.85
CA TYR A 440 5.36 20.96 27.16
C TYR A 440 5.48 19.79 28.14
N LYS A 441 5.28 20.02 29.44
CA LYS A 441 5.20 18.95 30.43
C LYS A 441 3.99 18.09 30.03
N PRO A 442 4.18 16.82 29.62
CA PRO A 442 3.04 15.96 29.34
C PRO A 442 2.20 15.89 30.61
N GLN A 443 0.93 16.30 30.51
CA GLN A 443 -0.02 16.07 31.60
C GLN A 443 -0.01 14.56 31.86
N ASN A 444 0.33 14.18 33.10
CA ASN A 444 0.50 12.79 33.53
C ASN A 444 -0.72 11.94 33.13
N LEU A 445 -0.61 11.24 32.00
CA LEU A 445 -1.63 10.34 31.44
C LEU A 445 -1.64 8.97 32.14
N ASN A 446 -0.77 8.76 33.14
CA ASN A 446 -0.62 7.48 33.85
C ASN A 446 -1.74 7.15 34.85
N LYS A 447 -2.79 7.97 34.99
CA LYS A 447 -3.91 7.67 35.91
C LYS A 447 -5.17 7.06 35.27
N ALA A 448 -5.18 6.77 33.97
CA ALA A 448 -6.41 6.35 33.26
C ALA A 448 -6.32 5.02 32.49
N ILE A 449 -5.26 4.23 32.65
CA ILE A 449 -5.10 2.93 31.96
C ILE A 449 -4.54 1.85 32.90
N SER A 450 -4.97 1.88 34.17
CA SER A 450 -4.96 0.69 35.04
C SER A 450 -6.29 -0.02 34.90
#